data_AF-A0A9J7EF60-F1
#
_entry.id   AF-A0A9J7EF60-F1
#
_cell.length_a   1.000
_cell.length_b   1.000
_cell.length_c   1.000
_cell.angle_alpha   90.00
_cell.angle_beta   90.00
_cell.angle_gamma   90.00
#
_symmetry.space_group_name_H-M   'P 1'
#
loop_
_entity.id
_entity.type
_entity.pdbx_description
1 polymer ?
#
loop_
_entity_poly.entity_id
_entity_poly.type
_entity_poly.pdbx_seq_one_letter_code
_entity_poly.pdbx_strand_id
1 'polypeptide(L)'
;MTEDDDFHIGLYENGHWAWNDRLEQMIYVSHRHPQEEEVPLDFYLAPTNHMQFREDVDLVEQMRYRRHFQRKLLPGHPDIISLQDIKDLVIYTAPVNFLSSRLINMLHTPTGERFLRALVLYCAYSLQVTEQMVLRNLELETKIRTTDSGILEDELRDNLSDIRVLVAKEYCVILTGADDMKPFHHMGPMKDKRSLPGKDARTFDIFVRLCVQIVYLALGRRNLHQIEIETHRILKSEAFNANESKSRARPMELQASQSKTQQKQPAFIQDVIYGKCFRHHRGVFTHSPLLNEIFCPARPVDYRMLGLAVTKYPQLTPRLEFLRMILAGSDKDLVENNIIVGIIGMPRDLFDIMLRFLPPTSSQDKSKSGVIPKMSAAKATASRASSMSAKKSTYAPTYPEIVIPPKTDVELTAPEGFIDEPDVVVPVNEVQRKLWLRRFKSMMKLLKQKRR
;
A
#
# COMPACT_ATOMS: atom_id res chain seq x y z
N MET A 1 18.76 33.21 21.60
CA MET A 1 17.99 34.41 21.20
C MET A 1 16.79 33.90 20.43
N THR A 2 15.62 34.14 21.00
CA THR A 2 14.28 33.82 20.52
C THR A 2 13.90 34.81 19.42
N GLU A 3 13.58 34.30 18.23
CA GLU A 3 12.88 35.06 17.20
C GLU A 3 11.61 34.27 16.86
N ASP A 4 10.59 34.51 17.68
CA ASP A 4 9.19 34.25 17.36
C ASP A 4 8.78 35.25 16.26
N ASP A 5 9.02 34.89 15.00
CA ASP A 5 8.34 35.54 13.88
C ASP A 5 6.93 34.98 13.77
N ASP A 6 6.07 35.40 14.71
CA ASP A 6 4.62 35.35 14.56
C ASP A 6 4.25 36.28 13.39
N PHE A 7 4.28 35.73 12.18
CA PHE A 7 3.71 36.36 10.99
C PHE A 7 2.19 36.45 11.19
N HIS A 8 1.74 37.56 11.76
CA HIS A 8 0.35 37.97 11.76
C HIS A 8 -0.14 38.09 10.31
N ILE A 9 -0.84 37.06 9.84
CA ILE A 9 -1.69 37.14 8.65
C ILE A 9 -2.66 38.29 8.88
N GLY A 10 -2.64 39.30 8.00
CA GLY A 10 -3.50 40.47 8.14
C GLY A 10 -4.96 40.02 8.24
N LEU A 11 -5.67 40.52 9.25
CA LEU A 11 -7.04 40.08 9.61
C LEU A 11 -8.04 40.16 8.45
N TYR A 12 -7.69 40.88 7.38
CA TYR A 12 -8.56 41.22 6.25
C TYR A 12 -8.03 40.80 4.86
N GLU A 13 -6.95 40.04 4.74
CA GLU A 13 -6.36 39.72 3.42
C GLU A 13 -7.27 38.89 2.50
N ASN A 14 -8.20 38.09 3.04
CA ASN A 14 -8.94 37.07 2.27
C ASN A 14 -10.47 37.21 2.37
N GLY A 15 -11.00 38.32 1.84
CA GLY A 15 -12.40 38.68 1.88
C GLY A 15 -12.66 40.02 1.23
N HIS A 16 -13.91 40.45 1.20
CA HIS A 16 -14.29 41.78 0.72
C HIS A 16 -15.26 42.43 1.70
N TRP A 17 -15.29 43.76 1.73
CA TRP A 17 -16.30 44.49 2.47
C TRP A 17 -17.56 44.58 1.63
N ALA A 18 -18.68 44.14 2.19
CA ALA A 18 -19.99 44.25 1.58
C ALA A 18 -20.91 45.06 2.49
N TRP A 19 -21.73 45.92 1.90
CA TRP A 19 -22.76 46.63 2.62
C TRP A 19 -23.89 45.67 2.97
N ASN A 20 -24.28 45.61 4.25
CA ASN A 20 -25.42 44.81 4.69
C ASN A 20 -26.61 45.72 4.98
N ASP A 21 -27.58 45.73 4.07
CA ASP A 21 -28.80 46.56 4.17
C ASP A 21 -29.63 46.31 5.43
N ARG A 22 -29.53 45.13 6.05
CA ARG A 22 -30.31 44.81 7.27
C ARG A 22 -29.66 45.32 8.55
N LEU A 23 -28.35 45.53 8.54
CA LEU A 23 -27.59 45.98 9.70
C LEU A 23 -27.09 47.42 9.53
N GLU A 24 -27.38 48.04 8.39
CA GLU A 24 -26.95 49.40 8.00
C GLU A 24 -25.44 49.64 8.22
N GLN A 25 -24.62 48.61 7.95
CA GLN A 25 -23.17 48.70 8.17
C GLN A 25 -22.39 47.89 7.13
N MET A 26 -21.13 48.30 6.93
CA MET A 26 -20.12 47.54 6.19
C MET A 26 -19.72 46.30 7.00
N ILE A 27 -19.92 45.12 6.43
CA ILE A 27 -19.47 43.86 7.02
C ILE A 27 -18.35 43.27 6.17
N TYR A 28 -17.33 42.72 6.83
CA TYR A 28 -16.28 41.98 6.15
C TYR A 28 -16.77 40.55 5.86
N VAL A 29 -16.91 40.21 4.58
CA VAL A 29 -17.29 38.88 4.10
C VAL A 29 -16.01 38.12 3.75
N SER A 30 -15.62 37.19 4.63
CA SER A 30 -14.45 36.34 4.36
C SER A 30 -14.75 35.32 3.27
N HIS A 31 -13.83 35.17 2.31
CA HIS A 31 -13.88 34.09 1.32
C HIS A 31 -13.39 32.74 1.87
N ARG A 32 -12.95 32.70 3.14
CA ARG A 32 -12.58 31.45 3.79
C ARG A 32 -13.87 30.65 4.02
N HIS A 33 -13.94 29.46 3.43
CA HIS A 33 -14.94 28.47 3.83
C HIS A 33 -14.89 28.32 5.37
N PRO A 34 -16.05 28.23 6.06
CA PRO A 34 -16.06 27.99 7.49
C PRO A 34 -15.16 26.80 7.75
N GLN A 35 -14.13 27.00 8.58
CA GLN A 35 -13.26 25.91 8.98
C GLN A 35 -14.17 24.80 9.51
N GLU A 36 -14.23 23.65 8.83
CA GLU A 36 -14.46 22.43 9.58
C GLU A 36 -13.39 22.47 10.66
N GLU A 37 -13.78 22.44 11.93
CA GLU A 37 -12.86 22.35 13.06
C GLU A 37 -11.97 21.11 12.85
N GLU A 38 -10.91 21.25 12.07
CA GLU A 38 -9.77 20.35 12.10
C GLU A 38 -9.26 20.49 13.52
N VAL A 39 -9.55 19.49 14.34
CA VAL A 39 -8.99 19.38 15.69
C VAL A 39 -7.49 19.69 15.56
N PRO A 40 -6.98 20.73 16.24
CA PRO A 40 -5.60 21.17 16.07
C PRO A 40 -4.65 19.98 16.14
N LEU A 41 -3.67 19.90 15.25
CA LEU A 41 -2.72 18.79 15.30
C LEU A 41 -1.80 18.85 16.53
N ASP A 42 -1.93 19.87 17.37
CA ASP A 42 -1.28 19.97 18.68
C ASP A 42 -1.80 18.90 19.67
N PHE A 43 -2.90 18.22 19.33
CA PHE A 43 -3.41 17.05 20.06
C PHE A 43 -2.57 15.76 19.85
N TYR A 44 -1.60 15.77 18.92
CA TYR A 44 -0.80 14.61 18.53
C TYR A 44 0.63 14.78 19.03
N LEU A 45 0.97 14.11 20.14
CA LEU A 45 2.37 13.81 20.46
C LEU A 45 3.03 13.19 19.23
N ALA A 46 4.25 13.63 18.90
CA ALA A 46 5.03 13.03 17.82
C ALA A 46 4.95 11.50 17.94
N PRO A 47 4.65 10.76 16.87
CA PRO A 47 4.68 9.31 16.93
C PRO A 47 6.10 8.91 17.32
N THR A 48 6.29 8.58 18.60
CA THR A 48 7.51 7.93 19.05
C THR A 48 7.62 6.62 18.28
N ASN A 49 8.84 6.09 18.12
CA ASN A 49 9.07 4.80 17.44
C ASN A 49 8.35 3.60 18.10
N HIS A 50 7.52 3.82 19.13
CA HIS A 50 6.80 2.83 19.92
C HIS A 50 5.29 2.77 19.64
N MET A 51 4.76 3.60 18.74
CA MET A 51 3.33 3.54 18.40
C MET A 51 3.08 2.50 17.31
N GLN A 52 2.61 1.33 17.73
CA GLN A 52 2.39 0.17 16.87
C GLN A 52 0.89 -0.11 16.71
N PHE A 53 0.52 -0.69 15.57
CA PHE A 53 -0.81 -1.25 15.39
C PHE A 53 -1.04 -2.39 16.37
N ARG A 54 -2.29 -2.56 16.83
CA ARG A 54 -2.63 -3.71 17.66
C ARG A 54 -2.62 -4.97 16.79
N GLU A 55 -1.68 -5.87 17.05
CA GLU A 55 -1.59 -7.15 16.32
C GLU A 55 -2.75 -8.08 16.65
N ASP A 56 -3.19 -8.04 17.90
CA ASP A 56 -4.31 -8.79 18.44
C ASP A 56 -5.25 -7.94 19.28
N VAL A 57 -6.49 -8.40 19.28
CA VAL A 57 -7.63 -7.76 19.91
C VAL A 57 -8.34 -8.84 20.72
N ASP A 58 -8.85 -8.49 21.91
CA ASP A 58 -9.56 -9.46 22.75
C ASP A 58 -10.83 -10.00 22.06
N LEU A 59 -11.35 -11.13 22.53
CA LEU A 59 -12.51 -11.78 21.90
C LEU A 59 -13.75 -10.88 21.91
N VAL A 60 -13.91 -10.03 22.93
CA VAL A 60 -15.06 -9.13 23.07
C VAL A 60 -15.03 -8.05 22.00
N GLU A 61 -13.87 -7.44 21.78
CA GLU A 61 -13.62 -6.44 20.76
C GLU A 61 -13.64 -7.06 19.35
N GLN A 62 -13.14 -8.28 19.15
CA GLN A 62 -13.31 -9.02 17.90
C GLN A 62 -14.81 -9.23 17.58
N MET A 63 -15.60 -9.66 18.57
CA MET A 63 -17.05 -9.79 18.40
C MET A 63 -17.73 -8.44 18.14
N ARG A 64 -17.24 -7.36 18.77
CA ARG A 64 -17.70 -5.99 18.49
C ARG A 64 -17.36 -5.57 17.07
N TYR A 65 -16.16 -5.88 16.57
CA TYR A 65 -15.75 -5.63 15.18
C TYR A 65 -16.65 -6.38 14.21
N ARG A 66 -16.80 -7.70 14.37
CA ARG A 66 -17.68 -8.53 13.54
C ARG A 66 -19.12 -8.01 13.51
N ARG A 67 -19.65 -7.59 14.67
CA ARG A 67 -21.03 -7.11 14.77
C ARG A 67 -21.22 -5.76 14.08
N HIS A 68 -20.35 -4.78 14.34
CA HIS A 68 -20.61 -3.38 14.02
C HIS A 68 -19.79 -2.80 12.86
N PHE A 69 -18.63 -3.37 12.56
CA PHE A 69 -17.64 -2.77 11.65
C PHE A 69 -17.32 -3.63 10.44
N GLN A 70 -17.33 -4.96 10.58
CA GLN A 70 -17.09 -5.85 9.45
C GLN A 70 -18.17 -5.67 8.37
N ARG A 71 -17.72 -5.53 7.10
CA ARG A 71 -18.58 -5.40 5.93
C ARG A 71 -19.59 -6.54 5.88
N LYS A 72 -20.86 -6.17 5.77
CA LYS A 72 -21.98 -7.12 5.57
C LYS A 72 -22.11 -7.42 4.09
N LEU A 73 -22.29 -8.70 3.77
CA LEU A 73 -22.54 -9.15 2.41
C LEU A 73 -23.97 -8.80 2.02
N LEU A 74 -24.12 -8.22 0.84
CA LEU A 74 -25.42 -8.03 0.21
C LEU A 74 -25.80 -9.31 -0.55
N PRO A 75 -27.10 -9.64 -0.68
CA PRO A 75 -27.53 -10.76 -1.50
C PRO A 75 -26.92 -10.70 -2.91
N GLY A 76 -26.39 -11.82 -3.40
CA GLY A 76 -25.78 -11.92 -4.74
C GLY A 76 -24.37 -11.33 -4.88
N HIS A 77 -23.72 -10.93 -3.80
CA HIS A 77 -22.30 -10.57 -3.80
C HIS A 77 -21.44 -11.79 -3.40
N PRO A 78 -20.25 -11.96 -4.00
CA PRO A 78 -19.37 -13.08 -3.65
C PRO A 78 -18.83 -12.92 -2.22
N ASP A 79 -18.76 -14.03 -1.49
CA ASP A 79 -18.21 -14.07 -0.13
C ASP A 79 -16.69 -14.23 -0.14
N ILE A 80 -16.02 -13.18 -0.60
CA ILE A 80 -14.56 -13.09 -0.65
C ILE A 80 -14.04 -11.97 0.26
N ILE A 81 -12.74 -12.02 0.53
CA ILE A 81 -12.01 -10.92 1.12
C ILE A 81 -11.77 -9.86 0.05
N SER A 82 -12.28 -8.65 0.29
CA SER A 82 -11.97 -7.48 -0.52
C SER A 82 -10.97 -6.56 0.18
N LEU A 83 -10.40 -5.62 -0.57
CA LEU A 83 -9.55 -4.58 0.01
C LEU A 83 -10.28 -3.78 1.09
N GLN A 84 -11.60 -3.62 1.00
CA GLN A 84 -12.37 -2.93 2.03
C GLN A 84 -12.33 -3.67 3.37
N ASP A 85 -12.41 -5.01 3.37
CA ASP A 85 -12.33 -5.81 4.60
C ASP A 85 -10.98 -5.59 5.31
N ILE A 86 -9.90 -5.50 4.54
CA ILE A 86 -8.55 -5.21 5.04
C ILE A 86 -8.45 -3.78 5.59
N LYS A 87 -8.92 -2.77 4.84
CA LYS A 87 -8.96 -1.37 5.30
C LYS A 87 -9.72 -1.24 6.61
N ASP A 88 -10.90 -1.87 6.70
CA ASP A 88 -11.74 -1.85 7.90
C ASP A 88 -10.98 -2.40 9.11
N LEU A 89 -10.25 -3.51 8.95
CA LEU A 89 -9.48 -4.10 10.03
C LEU A 89 -8.27 -3.22 10.43
N VAL A 90 -7.56 -2.65 9.46
CA VAL A 90 -6.43 -1.73 9.75
C VAL A 90 -6.91 -0.48 10.49
N ILE A 91 -8.00 0.15 10.04
CA ILE A 91 -8.58 1.31 10.74
C ILE A 91 -9.09 0.89 12.12
N TYR A 92 -9.55 -0.36 12.28
CA TYR A 92 -10.01 -0.86 13.58
C TYR A 92 -8.89 -0.95 14.61
N THR A 93 -7.72 -1.47 14.21
CA THR A 93 -6.56 -1.72 15.08
C THR A 93 -5.56 -0.56 15.13
N ALA A 94 -5.76 0.47 14.31
CA ALA A 94 -4.94 1.67 14.28
C ALA A 94 -4.99 2.43 15.63
N PRO A 95 -3.84 2.95 16.10
CA PRO A 95 -3.82 3.94 17.16
C PRO A 95 -4.68 5.16 16.79
N VAL A 96 -5.46 5.70 17.74
CA VAL A 96 -6.41 6.79 17.46
C VAL A 96 -5.70 8.04 16.92
N ASN A 97 -4.46 8.28 17.33
CA ASN A 97 -3.63 9.39 16.87
C ASN A 97 -3.08 9.19 15.45
N PHE A 98 -3.19 8.00 14.85
CA PHE A 98 -2.88 7.80 13.43
C PHE A 98 -4.09 8.17 12.55
N LEU A 99 -5.28 8.24 13.12
CA LEU A 99 -6.49 8.48 12.36
C LEU A 99 -6.81 9.97 12.26
N SER A 100 -7.30 10.37 11.10
CA SER A 100 -7.91 11.68 10.87
C SER A 100 -9.07 11.54 9.89
N SER A 101 -10.03 12.47 9.92
CA SER A 101 -11.14 12.49 8.94
C SER A 101 -10.61 12.56 7.51
N ARG A 102 -9.56 13.38 7.27
CA ARG A 102 -8.89 13.52 5.98
C ARG A 102 -8.34 12.18 5.48
N LEU A 103 -7.64 11.45 6.35
CA LEU A 103 -7.06 10.16 6.02
C LEU A 103 -8.12 9.08 5.77
N ILE A 104 -9.16 9.01 6.61
CA ILE A 104 -10.28 8.08 6.40
C ILE A 104 -10.96 8.37 5.06
N ASN A 105 -11.22 9.64 4.74
CA ASN A 105 -11.82 10.02 3.47
C ASN A 105 -10.93 9.67 2.28
N MET A 106 -9.63 9.96 2.36
CA MET A 106 -8.65 9.67 1.31
C MET A 106 -8.49 8.16 1.06
N LEU A 107 -8.57 7.30 2.09
CA LEU A 107 -8.59 5.84 1.93
C LEU A 107 -9.89 5.32 1.29
N HIS A 108 -10.91 6.18 1.19
CA HIS A 108 -12.21 5.89 0.60
C HIS A 108 -12.49 6.77 -0.61
N THR A 109 -11.49 6.99 -1.45
CA THR A 109 -11.64 7.54 -2.80
C THR A 109 -11.20 6.51 -3.86
N PRO A 110 -11.70 6.60 -5.11
CA PRO A 110 -11.25 5.75 -6.20
C PRO A 110 -9.72 5.73 -6.36
N THR A 111 -9.06 6.89 -6.35
CA THR A 111 -7.60 6.97 -6.45
C THR A 111 -6.91 6.31 -5.25
N GLY A 112 -7.43 6.47 -4.03
CA GLY A 112 -6.89 5.81 -2.84
C GLY A 112 -7.02 4.28 -2.92
N GLU A 113 -8.12 3.78 -3.49
CA GLU A 113 -8.34 2.35 -3.70
C GLU A 113 -7.40 1.77 -4.76
N ARG A 114 -7.28 2.42 -5.93
CA ARG A 114 -6.35 2.02 -7.00
C ARG A 114 -4.90 2.04 -6.52
N PHE A 115 -4.49 3.08 -5.79
CA PHE A 115 -3.15 3.17 -5.20
C PHE A 115 -2.86 1.96 -4.28
N LEU A 116 -3.77 1.63 -3.37
CA LEU A 116 -3.58 0.50 -2.46
C LEU A 116 -3.57 -0.85 -3.18
N ARG A 117 -4.44 -1.06 -4.17
CA ARG A 117 -4.43 -2.28 -5.01
C ARG A 117 -3.12 -2.41 -5.78
N ALA A 118 -2.64 -1.33 -6.39
CA ALA A 118 -1.35 -1.29 -7.07
C ALA A 118 -0.20 -1.60 -6.12
N LEU A 119 -0.21 -1.03 -4.92
CA LEU A 119 0.83 -1.23 -3.92
C LEU A 119 0.83 -2.68 -3.39
N VAL A 120 -0.34 -3.27 -3.15
CA VAL A 120 -0.46 -4.68 -2.76
C VAL A 120 0.08 -5.60 -3.86
N LEU A 121 -0.32 -5.37 -5.12
CA LEU A 121 0.21 -6.10 -6.28
C LEU A 121 1.73 -5.96 -6.38
N TYR A 122 2.24 -4.75 -6.22
CA TYR A 122 3.67 -4.46 -6.25
C TYR A 122 4.45 -5.22 -5.19
N CYS A 123 4.04 -5.11 -3.92
CA CYS A 123 4.74 -5.79 -2.83
C CYS A 123 4.63 -7.30 -2.94
N ALA A 124 3.47 -7.84 -3.36
CA ALA A 124 3.31 -9.27 -3.60
C ALA A 124 4.29 -9.78 -4.66
N TYR A 125 4.33 -9.11 -5.82
CA TYR A 125 5.21 -9.49 -6.92
C TYR A 125 6.69 -9.24 -6.60
N SER A 126 7.04 -8.16 -5.89
CA SER A 126 8.41 -7.87 -5.45
C SER A 126 8.96 -8.92 -4.47
N LEU A 127 8.13 -9.39 -3.53
CA LEU A 127 8.51 -10.49 -2.65
C LEU A 127 8.71 -11.80 -3.43
N GLN A 128 7.82 -12.11 -4.38
CA GLN A 128 7.93 -13.28 -5.25
C GLN A 128 9.22 -13.23 -6.08
N VAL A 129 9.52 -12.09 -6.72
CA VAL A 129 10.76 -11.90 -7.49
C VAL A 129 11.99 -12.00 -6.58
N THR A 130 11.94 -11.44 -5.37
CA THR A 130 13.06 -11.52 -4.42
C THR A 130 13.36 -12.97 -4.05
N GLU A 131 12.33 -13.78 -3.77
CA GLU A 131 12.50 -15.21 -3.49
C GLU A 131 13.09 -15.95 -4.71
N GLN A 132 12.58 -15.69 -5.91
CA GLN A 132 13.12 -16.25 -7.15
C GLN A 132 14.60 -15.88 -7.36
N MET A 133 14.97 -14.62 -7.12
CA MET A 133 16.35 -14.16 -7.26
C MET A 133 17.28 -14.75 -6.20
N VAL A 134 16.80 -14.99 -4.97
CA VAL A 134 17.57 -15.68 -3.92
C VAL A 134 17.84 -17.12 -4.31
N LEU A 135 16.83 -17.86 -4.78
CA LEU A 135 17.00 -19.23 -5.26
C LEU A 135 17.97 -19.31 -6.44
N ARG A 136 17.87 -18.33 -7.33
CA ARG A 136 18.75 -18.20 -8.49
C ARG A 136 20.19 -17.89 -8.09
N ASN A 137 20.41 -17.07 -7.08
CA ASN A 137 21.76 -16.83 -6.56
C ASN A 137 22.41 -18.14 -6.08
N LEU A 138 21.65 -18.94 -5.33
CA LEU A 138 22.11 -20.26 -4.86
C LEU A 138 22.39 -21.21 -6.03
N GLU A 139 21.57 -21.19 -7.08
CA GLU A 139 21.82 -21.99 -8.29
C GLU A 139 23.13 -21.58 -8.97
N LEU A 140 23.40 -20.28 -9.08
CA LEU A 140 24.61 -19.73 -9.70
C LEU A 140 25.91 -20.00 -8.91
N GLU A 141 25.82 -20.47 -7.66
CA GLU A 141 26.99 -21.01 -6.95
C GLU A 141 27.50 -22.30 -7.60
N THR A 142 26.64 -23.01 -8.34
CA THR A 142 26.95 -24.31 -8.95
C THR A 142 26.83 -24.33 -10.47
N LYS A 143 26.07 -23.39 -11.07
CA LYS A 143 25.78 -23.33 -12.50
C LYS A 143 26.22 -22.01 -13.12
N ILE A 144 26.55 -22.06 -14.41
CA ILE A 144 26.94 -20.87 -15.19
C ILE A 144 25.68 -20.15 -15.68
N ARG A 145 25.69 -18.81 -15.63
CA ARG A 145 24.62 -17.96 -16.18
C ARG A 145 24.58 -18.07 -17.70
N THR A 146 23.41 -18.36 -18.26
CA THR A 146 23.18 -18.52 -19.71
C THR A 146 22.56 -17.26 -20.34
N THR A 147 22.24 -17.30 -21.63
CA THR A 147 21.44 -16.26 -22.31
C THR A 147 19.99 -16.25 -21.82
N ASP A 148 19.37 -17.42 -21.69
CA ASP A 148 17.97 -17.57 -21.23
C ASP A 148 17.78 -17.03 -19.81
N SER A 149 18.83 -17.22 -19.01
CA SER A 149 19.01 -16.61 -17.71
C SER A 149 18.89 -15.07 -17.72
N GLY A 150 19.51 -14.41 -18.70
CA GLY A 150 19.38 -12.97 -18.89
C GLY A 150 17.98 -12.55 -19.33
N ILE A 151 17.36 -13.31 -20.23
CA ILE A 151 15.98 -13.05 -20.72
C ILE A 151 14.98 -13.10 -19.56
N LEU A 152 15.07 -14.13 -18.71
CA LEU A 152 14.19 -14.28 -17.55
C LEU A 152 14.39 -13.14 -16.55
N GLU A 153 15.63 -12.79 -16.22
CA GLU A 153 15.93 -11.68 -15.32
C GLU A 153 15.41 -10.34 -15.87
N ASP A 154 15.58 -10.12 -17.18
CA ASP A 154 15.07 -8.94 -17.87
C ASP A 154 13.54 -8.88 -17.83
N GLU A 155 12.86 -10.01 -18.00
CA GLU A 155 11.40 -10.11 -17.89
C GLU A 155 10.91 -9.79 -16.47
N LEU A 156 11.53 -10.37 -15.43
CA LEU A 156 11.18 -10.09 -14.03
C LEU A 156 11.38 -8.61 -13.70
N ARG A 157 12.50 -8.04 -14.14
CA ARG A 157 12.83 -6.62 -13.97
C ARG A 157 11.81 -5.72 -14.65
N ASP A 158 11.49 -6.02 -15.91
CA ASP A 158 10.57 -5.19 -16.69
C ASP A 158 9.13 -5.33 -16.19
N ASN A 159 8.73 -6.49 -15.67
CA ASN A 159 7.46 -6.70 -14.98
C ASN A 159 7.37 -5.87 -13.68
N LEU A 160 8.44 -5.85 -12.86
CA LEU A 160 8.49 -5.00 -11.67
C LEU A 160 8.40 -3.52 -12.02
N SER A 161 9.08 -3.07 -13.07
CA SER A 161 8.99 -1.68 -13.53
C SER A 161 7.59 -1.33 -14.05
N ASP A 162 6.90 -2.22 -14.78
CA ASP A 162 5.51 -2.00 -15.20
C ASP A 162 4.59 -1.78 -13.98
N ILE A 163 4.70 -2.64 -12.96
CA ILE A 163 3.87 -2.51 -11.76
C ILE A 163 4.22 -1.24 -10.97
N ARG A 164 5.51 -0.87 -10.90
CA ARG A 164 5.90 0.40 -10.27
C ARG A 164 5.30 1.62 -10.97
N VAL A 165 5.18 1.61 -12.29
CA VAL A 165 4.46 2.67 -13.04
C VAL A 165 3.00 2.77 -12.57
N LEU A 166 2.33 1.65 -12.31
CA LEU A 166 0.95 1.65 -11.79
C LEU A 166 0.86 2.25 -10.39
N VAL A 167 1.84 1.97 -9.51
CA VAL A 167 1.90 2.63 -8.19
C VAL A 167 2.21 4.11 -8.33
N ALA A 168 3.18 4.44 -9.18
CA ALA A 168 3.66 5.80 -9.39
C ALA A 168 2.56 6.72 -9.93
N LYS A 169 1.75 6.26 -10.90
CA LYS A 169 0.69 7.09 -11.50
C LYS A 169 -0.33 7.53 -10.45
N GLU A 170 -0.81 6.60 -9.63
CA GLU A 170 -1.79 6.92 -8.57
C GLU A 170 -1.15 7.75 -7.46
N TYR A 171 0.12 7.49 -7.13
CA TYR A 171 0.86 8.30 -6.17
C TYR A 171 1.05 9.74 -6.64
N CYS A 172 1.29 9.97 -7.93
CA CYS A 172 1.36 11.31 -8.50
C CYS A 172 0.01 12.05 -8.42
N VAL A 173 -1.12 11.36 -8.65
CA VAL A 173 -2.46 11.96 -8.44
C VAL A 173 -2.66 12.38 -6.99
N ILE A 174 -2.25 11.56 -6.02
CA ILE A 174 -2.27 11.89 -4.58
C ILE A 174 -1.40 13.12 -4.29
N LEU A 175 -0.16 13.14 -4.78
CA LEU A 175 0.80 14.22 -4.52
C LEU A 175 0.41 15.54 -5.15
N THR A 176 -0.16 15.53 -6.36
CA THR A 176 -0.57 16.75 -7.07
C THR A 176 -1.94 17.25 -6.64
N GLY A 177 -2.72 16.43 -5.94
CA GLY A 177 -4.10 16.76 -5.58
C GLY A 177 -5.02 16.83 -6.77
N ALA A 178 -4.79 16.01 -7.80
CA ALA A 178 -5.66 15.96 -8.97
C ALA A 178 -6.98 15.26 -8.66
N ASP A 179 -8.03 15.58 -9.42
CA ASP A 179 -9.35 14.95 -9.37
C ASP A 179 -9.93 14.77 -7.94
N ASP A 180 -10.26 13.54 -7.53
CA ASP A 180 -10.83 13.17 -6.24
C ASP A 180 -9.89 13.40 -5.03
N MET A 181 -8.61 13.70 -5.29
CA MET A 181 -7.61 14.06 -4.28
C MET A 181 -7.54 15.57 -4.01
N LYS A 182 -8.18 16.40 -4.83
CA LYS A 182 -8.21 17.87 -4.67
C LYS A 182 -8.65 18.33 -3.27
N PRO A 183 -9.65 17.74 -2.60
CA PRO A 183 -10.03 18.15 -1.24
C PRO A 183 -8.89 17.95 -0.23
N PHE A 184 -8.07 16.92 -0.43
CA PHE A 184 -7.02 16.50 0.49
C PHE A 184 -5.64 17.04 0.13
N HIS A 185 -5.51 17.90 -0.87
CA HIS A 185 -4.25 18.56 -1.18
C HIS A 185 -4.26 19.97 -0.63
N HIS A 186 -3.29 20.35 0.21
CA HIS A 186 -3.29 21.67 0.85
C HIS A 186 -2.78 22.78 -0.08
N MET A 187 -1.97 22.45 -1.08
CA MET A 187 -1.50 23.40 -2.07
C MET A 187 -2.53 23.54 -3.22
N GLY A 188 -2.66 24.73 -3.81
CA GLY A 188 -3.46 24.90 -5.02
C GLY A 188 -3.74 26.37 -5.33
N PRO A 189 -4.07 26.71 -6.58
CA PRO A 189 -4.28 28.10 -6.99
C PRO A 189 -5.38 28.82 -6.20
N MET A 190 -6.32 28.05 -5.64
CA MET A 190 -7.49 28.54 -4.89
C MET A 190 -7.37 28.28 -3.38
N LYS A 191 -6.20 27.87 -2.88
CA LYS A 191 -5.98 27.55 -1.46
C LYS A 191 -4.83 28.38 -0.91
N ASP A 192 -5.13 29.31 0.00
CA ASP A 192 -4.13 30.17 0.67
C ASP A 192 -3.30 29.44 1.74
N LYS A 193 -3.19 28.11 1.67
CA LYS A 193 -2.46 27.30 2.65
C LYS A 193 -1.05 27.07 2.16
N ARG A 194 -0.06 27.51 2.94
CA ARG A 194 1.35 27.15 2.74
C ARG A 194 1.61 25.74 3.29
N SER A 195 2.48 24.98 2.64
CA SER A 195 2.99 23.72 3.17
C SER A 195 3.68 23.95 4.51
N LEU A 196 3.40 23.08 5.48
CA LEU A 196 4.05 23.09 6.79
C LEU A 196 4.91 21.82 6.87
N PRO A 197 6.24 21.90 6.61
CA PRO A 197 7.08 20.72 6.41
C PRO A 197 6.95 19.67 7.50
N GLY A 198 6.88 20.10 8.77
CA GLY A 198 6.70 19.18 9.90
C GLY A 198 5.34 18.48 9.94
N LYS A 199 4.25 19.18 9.59
CA LYS A 199 2.89 18.60 9.54
C LYS A 199 2.74 17.66 8.35
N ASP A 200 3.30 18.06 7.20
CA ASP A 200 3.24 17.28 5.96
C ASP A 200 4.06 15.99 6.09
N ALA A 201 5.27 16.08 6.64
CA ALA A 201 6.11 14.91 6.93
C ALA A 201 5.42 13.92 7.88
N ARG A 202 4.80 14.40 8.97
CA ARG A 202 4.05 13.54 9.90
C ARG A 202 2.84 12.87 9.23
N THR A 203 2.08 13.63 8.45
CA THR A 203 0.90 13.11 7.74
C THR A 203 1.31 12.03 6.75
N PHE A 204 2.40 12.28 6.01
CA PHE A 204 2.98 11.32 5.08
C PHE A 204 3.51 10.07 5.78
N ASP A 205 4.21 10.20 6.92
CA ASP A 205 4.68 9.06 7.70
C ASP A 205 3.54 8.16 8.19
N ILE A 206 2.46 8.78 8.67
CA ILE A 206 1.25 8.05 9.09
C ILE A 206 0.61 7.33 7.89
N PHE A 207 0.52 8.00 6.75
CA PHE A 207 0.01 7.40 5.51
C PHE A 207 0.82 6.18 5.09
N VAL A 208 2.15 6.29 5.06
CA VAL A 208 3.04 5.17 4.71
C VAL A 208 2.88 4.01 5.70
N ARG A 209 2.80 4.29 7.02
CA ARG A 209 2.58 3.24 8.04
C ARG A 209 1.26 2.51 7.84
N LEU A 210 0.18 3.20 7.48
CA LEU A 210 -1.08 2.56 7.15
C LEU A 210 -0.98 1.72 5.88
N CYS A 211 -0.29 2.21 4.85
CA CYS A 211 -0.07 1.45 3.62
C CYS A 211 0.69 0.15 3.90
N VAL A 212 1.78 0.21 4.66
CA VAL A 212 2.54 -0.97 5.11
C VAL A 212 1.62 -1.95 5.84
N GLN A 213 0.79 -1.46 6.77
CA GLN A 213 -0.12 -2.34 7.52
C GLN A 213 -1.18 -2.97 6.63
N ILE A 214 -1.76 -2.23 5.67
CA ILE A 214 -2.73 -2.75 4.70
C ILE A 214 -2.10 -3.83 3.85
N VAL A 215 -0.90 -3.59 3.31
CA VAL A 215 -0.16 -4.57 2.50
C VAL A 215 0.19 -5.79 3.34
N TYR A 216 0.68 -5.60 4.56
CA TYR A 216 1.01 -6.71 5.46
C TYR A 216 -0.17 -7.63 5.73
N LEU A 217 -1.37 -7.07 5.98
CA LEU A 217 -2.57 -7.87 6.12
C LEU A 217 -3.00 -8.51 4.80
N ALA A 218 -2.94 -7.77 3.69
CA ALA A 218 -3.26 -8.28 2.36
C ALA A 218 -2.37 -9.46 1.96
N LEU A 219 -1.11 -9.50 2.40
CA LEU A 219 -0.15 -10.57 2.13
C LEU A 219 -0.12 -11.62 3.26
N GLY A 220 -1.23 -11.78 3.98
CA GLY A 220 -1.41 -12.87 4.93
C GLY A 220 -0.52 -12.79 6.16
N ARG A 221 -0.14 -11.57 6.59
CA ARG A 221 0.71 -11.32 7.77
C ARG A 221 2.14 -11.88 7.67
N ARG A 222 2.69 -11.93 6.48
CA ARG A 222 4.06 -12.41 6.24
C ARG A 222 4.98 -11.25 5.85
N ASN A 223 6.28 -11.43 6.08
CA ASN A 223 7.34 -10.57 5.54
C ASN A 223 7.20 -9.06 5.87
N LEU A 224 6.66 -8.69 7.05
CA LEU A 224 6.43 -7.29 7.46
C LEU A 224 7.65 -6.40 7.22
N HIS A 225 8.82 -6.88 7.67
CA HIS A 225 10.07 -6.14 7.54
C HIS A 225 10.46 -5.86 6.09
N GLN A 226 10.31 -6.86 5.21
CA GLN A 226 10.60 -6.70 3.77
C GLN A 226 9.59 -5.75 3.11
N ILE A 227 8.30 -5.86 3.47
CA ILE A 227 7.25 -4.95 3.00
C ILE A 227 7.55 -3.52 3.43
N GLU A 228 7.94 -3.31 4.68
CA GLU A 228 8.29 -1.99 5.22
C GLU A 228 9.49 -1.38 4.49
N ILE A 229 10.59 -2.13 4.35
CA ILE A 229 11.77 -1.69 3.60
C ILE A 229 11.40 -1.33 2.17
N GLU A 230 10.66 -2.20 1.49
CA GLU A 230 10.38 -2.03 0.08
C GLU A 230 9.41 -0.87 -0.18
N THR A 231 8.37 -0.75 0.65
CA THR A 231 7.42 0.38 0.59
C THR A 231 8.14 1.71 0.86
N HIS A 232 9.03 1.73 1.85
CA HIS A 232 9.87 2.90 2.11
C HIS A 232 10.79 3.19 0.93
N ARG A 233 11.47 2.21 0.34
CA ARG A 233 12.36 2.40 -0.81
C ARG A 233 11.67 3.08 -1.98
N ILE A 234 10.43 2.70 -2.29
CA ILE A 234 9.71 3.27 -3.45
C ILE A 234 9.07 4.63 -3.15
N LEU A 235 8.55 4.85 -1.93
CA LEU A 235 7.87 6.11 -1.56
C LEU A 235 8.83 7.17 -1.01
N LYS A 236 9.86 6.77 -0.28
CA LYS A 236 10.90 7.62 0.33
C LYS A 236 12.23 7.32 -0.33
N SER A 237 12.86 8.31 -0.94
CA SER A 237 14.26 8.15 -1.35
C SER A 237 15.14 7.89 -0.12
N GLU A 238 16.33 7.30 -0.32
CA GLU A 238 17.32 7.08 0.75
C GLU A 238 17.61 8.36 1.56
N ALA A 239 17.51 9.54 0.93
CA ALA A 239 17.70 10.83 1.58
C ALA A 239 16.61 11.17 2.63
N PHE A 240 15.41 10.58 2.51
CA PHE A 240 14.28 10.78 3.41
C PHE A 240 13.95 9.53 4.26
N ASN A 241 14.74 8.46 4.13
CA ASN A 241 14.60 7.26 4.95
C ASN A 241 15.32 7.43 6.30
N ALA A 242 14.55 7.85 7.31
CA ALA A 242 15.03 7.97 8.69
C ALA A 242 15.60 6.65 9.27
N ASN A 243 15.22 5.50 8.72
CA ASN A 243 15.74 4.19 9.12
C ASN A 243 17.21 3.97 8.71
N GLU A 244 17.68 4.62 7.64
CA GLU A 244 19.10 4.62 7.25
C GLU A 244 19.87 5.80 7.84
N SER A 245 19.23 6.95 8.09
CA SER A 245 19.91 8.08 8.70
C SER A 245 20.41 7.79 10.12
N LYS A 246 19.75 6.88 10.86
CA LYS A 246 20.19 6.43 12.19
C LYS A 246 21.39 5.46 12.15
N SER A 247 21.61 4.73 11.05
CA SER A 247 22.81 3.90 10.88
C SER A 247 24.02 4.71 10.41
N ARG A 248 23.79 5.93 9.90
CA ARG A 248 24.83 6.83 9.36
C ARG A 248 25.46 7.78 10.37
N ALA A 249 24.97 7.84 11.61
CA ALA A 249 25.52 8.70 12.64
C ALA A 249 26.71 8.06 13.39
N ARG A 250 27.79 7.75 12.67
CA ARG A 250 29.17 7.71 13.21
C ARG A 250 30.22 7.75 12.09
N PRO A 251 31.33 8.49 12.24
CA PRO A 251 32.22 8.85 11.13
C PRO A 251 33.03 7.64 10.64
N MET A 252 33.04 7.46 9.33
CA MET A 252 34.10 6.92 8.43
C MET A 252 34.91 5.65 8.76
N GLU A 253 34.80 5.03 9.93
CA GLU A 253 35.57 3.82 10.30
C GLU A 253 34.69 2.54 10.41
N LEU A 254 33.37 2.67 10.36
CA LEU A 254 32.42 1.54 10.41
C LEU A 254 31.98 1.00 9.03
N GLN A 255 32.45 1.57 7.92
CA GLN A 255 32.20 1.00 6.58
C GLN A 255 32.90 -0.37 6.39
N ALA A 256 33.88 -0.71 7.23
CA ALA A 256 34.56 -2.01 7.22
C ALA A 256 33.89 -3.07 8.13
N SER A 257 32.97 -2.70 9.01
CA SER A 257 32.41 -3.61 10.02
C SER A 257 30.90 -3.81 9.95
N GLN A 258 30.13 -2.91 9.33
CA GLN A 258 28.70 -3.15 9.03
C GLN A 258 28.45 -3.79 7.66
N SER A 259 29.49 -3.91 6.83
CA SER A 259 29.51 -4.65 5.57
C SER A 259 29.60 -6.18 5.73
N LYS A 260 29.49 -6.70 6.97
CA LYS A 260 29.69 -8.14 7.27
C LYS A 260 28.41 -8.93 7.55
N THR A 261 27.24 -8.31 7.62
CA THR A 261 25.98 -9.04 7.94
C THR A 261 24.83 -8.85 6.95
N GLN A 262 24.94 -7.88 6.03
CA GLN A 262 24.23 -7.96 4.75
C GLN A 262 25.25 -8.48 3.75
N GLN A 263 25.19 -9.76 3.41
CA GLN A 263 25.87 -10.25 2.20
C GLN A 263 25.49 -9.27 1.09
N LYS A 264 26.47 -8.56 0.55
CA LYS A 264 26.29 -7.60 -0.53
C LYS A 264 25.60 -8.37 -1.66
N GLN A 265 24.29 -8.18 -1.80
CA GLN A 265 23.50 -8.86 -2.82
C GLN A 265 24.21 -8.65 -4.16
N PRO A 266 24.42 -9.70 -4.96
CA PRO A 266 25.05 -9.58 -6.26
C PRO A 266 24.42 -8.47 -7.09
N ALA A 267 25.24 -7.74 -7.86
CA ALA A 267 24.78 -6.60 -8.64
C ALA A 267 23.58 -6.93 -9.54
N PHE A 268 23.58 -8.11 -10.19
CA PHE A 268 22.48 -8.53 -11.05
C PHE A 268 21.12 -8.67 -10.33
N ILE A 269 21.12 -9.05 -9.04
CA ILE A 269 19.90 -9.13 -8.24
C ILE A 269 19.37 -7.74 -7.93
N GLN A 270 20.27 -6.82 -7.59
CA GLN A 270 19.90 -5.42 -7.38
C GLN A 270 19.36 -4.81 -8.67
N ASP A 271 19.94 -5.12 -9.83
CA ASP A 271 19.48 -4.64 -11.13
C ASP A 271 18.06 -5.13 -11.46
N VAL A 272 17.70 -6.37 -11.10
CA VAL A 272 16.34 -6.91 -11.28
C VAL A 272 15.35 -6.23 -10.34
N ILE A 273 15.67 -6.11 -9.05
CA ILE A 273 14.75 -5.56 -8.04
C ILE A 273 14.57 -4.04 -8.21
N TYR A 274 15.66 -3.31 -8.49
CA TYR A 274 15.64 -1.85 -8.58
C TYR A 274 15.33 -1.37 -9.99
N GLY A 275 15.54 -2.18 -11.02
CA GLY A 275 15.29 -1.84 -12.41
C GLY A 275 16.15 -0.69 -12.95
N LYS A 276 15.88 -0.34 -14.21
CA LYS A 276 16.70 0.60 -15.01
C LYS A 276 16.56 2.07 -14.58
N CYS A 277 15.49 2.40 -13.86
CA CYS A 277 15.05 3.77 -13.61
C CYS A 277 15.41 4.27 -12.21
N PHE A 278 16.14 3.48 -11.43
CA PHE A 278 16.57 3.87 -10.09
C PHE A 278 17.70 4.91 -10.13
N ARG A 279 17.34 6.18 -9.91
CA ARG A 279 18.28 7.30 -9.90
C ARG A 279 18.65 7.71 -8.48
N HIS A 280 19.95 7.83 -8.24
CA HIS A 280 20.49 8.40 -7.00
C HIS A 280 20.59 9.92 -7.13
N HIS A 281 19.46 10.60 -7.21
CA HIS A 281 19.46 12.06 -7.18
C HIS A 281 19.94 12.54 -5.80
N ARG A 282 20.87 13.50 -5.78
CA ARG A 282 21.37 14.14 -4.56
C ARG A 282 20.90 15.59 -4.50
N GLY A 283 20.59 16.08 -3.30
CA GLY A 283 20.27 17.49 -3.05
C GLY A 283 18.81 17.85 -3.35
N VAL A 284 18.58 19.07 -3.85
CA VAL A 284 17.24 19.67 -3.98
C VAL A 284 16.35 18.96 -5.02
N PHE A 285 16.95 18.22 -5.96
CA PHE A 285 16.23 17.44 -6.98
C PHE A 285 15.89 16.02 -6.55
N THR A 286 15.94 15.72 -5.25
CA THR A 286 15.62 14.38 -4.75
C THR A 286 14.10 14.17 -4.74
N HIS A 287 13.59 13.46 -5.75
CA HIS A 287 12.20 13.03 -5.82
C HIS A 287 12.01 11.62 -5.22
N SER A 288 10.76 11.24 -4.96
CA SER A 288 10.44 9.84 -4.62
C SER A 288 10.86 8.94 -5.79
N PRO A 289 11.50 7.78 -5.52
CA PRO A 289 11.95 6.87 -6.57
C PRO A 289 10.85 6.41 -7.53
N LEU A 290 9.58 6.35 -7.11
CA LEU A 290 8.46 6.06 -7.99
C LEU A 290 8.29 7.07 -9.13
N LEU A 291 8.54 8.37 -8.89
CA LEU A 291 8.41 9.38 -9.94
C LEU A 291 9.43 9.14 -11.06
N ASN A 292 10.59 8.57 -10.73
CA ASN A 292 11.60 8.26 -11.74
C ASN A 292 11.11 7.20 -12.75
N GLU A 293 10.18 6.31 -12.37
CA GLU A 293 9.64 5.28 -13.26
C GLU A 293 8.77 5.89 -14.37
N ILE A 294 8.04 6.98 -14.07
CA ILE A 294 7.19 7.67 -15.05
C ILE A 294 8.05 8.42 -16.06
N PHE A 295 9.11 9.11 -15.58
CA PHE A 295 9.97 9.95 -16.41
C PHE A 295 11.24 9.24 -16.88
N CYS A 296 11.23 7.91 -16.92
CA CYS A 296 12.42 7.13 -17.25
C CYS A 296 12.71 7.11 -18.75
N PRO A 297 13.77 7.77 -19.25
CA PRO A 297 14.11 7.75 -20.68
C PRO A 297 14.68 6.40 -21.12
N ALA A 298 15.20 5.62 -20.18
CA ALA A 298 15.84 4.33 -20.46
C ALA A 298 14.83 3.20 -20.73
N ARG A 299 13.52 3.48 -20.65
CA ARG A 299 12.49 2.45 -20.77
C ARG A 299 11.25 2.93 -21.53
N PRO A 300 10.84 2.22 -22.59
CA PRO A 300 9.52 2.44 -23.17
C PRO A 300 8.43 2.04 -22.17
N VAL A 301 7.48 2.94 -21.93
CA VAL A 301 6.27 2.68 -21.15
C VAL A 301 5.08 2.69 -22.10
N ASP A 302 4.26 1.64 -22.06
CA ASP A 302 3.00 1.64 -22.79
C ASP A 302 2.12 2.78 -22.24
N TYR A 303 1.73 3.75 -23.07
CA TYR A 303 1.02 4.93 -22.58
C TYR A 303 -0.33 4.56 -21.93
N ARG A 304 -0.95 3.44 -22.34
CA ARG A 304 -2.23 2.97 -21.79
C ARG A 304 -2.10 2.59 -20.32
N MET A 305 -0.91 2.23 -19.86
CA MET A 305 -0.63 1.98 -18.44
C MET A 305 -0.90 3.23 -17.58
N LEU A 306 -0.71 4.43 -18.13
CA LEU A 306 -0.91 5.69 -17.40
C LEU A 306 -2.40 6.00 -17.19
N GLY A 307 -3.25 5.66 -18.15
CA GLY A 307 -4.72 5.81 -18.03
C GLY A 307 -5.45 4.57 -17.54
N LEU A 308 -4.77 3.45 -17.30
CA LEU A 308 -5.40 2.19 -16.91
C LEU A 308 -6.27 2.37 -15.66
N ALA A 309 -7.48 1.82 -15.63
CA ALA A 309 -8.45 1.96 -14.54
C ALA A 309 -9.01 3.39 -14.31
N VAL A 310 -8.74 4.32 -15.22
CA VAL A 310 -9.27 5.70 -15.20
C VAL A 310 -9.93 6.03 -16.53
N THR A 311 -9.27 5.68 -17.63
CA THR A 311 -9.69 5.92 -19.00
C THR A 311 -10.08 4.60 -19.65
N LYS A 312 -11.19 4.60 -20.38
CA LYS A 312 -11.66 3.44 -21.12
C LYS A 312 -10.91 3.32 -22.44
N TYR A 313 -10.10 2.29 -22.57
CA TYR A 313 -9.42 1.96 -23.82
C TYR A 313 -10.27 0.97 -24.64
N PRO A 314 -10.37 1.15 -25.97
CA PRO A 314 -11.21 0.30 -26.81
C PRO A 314 -10.65 -1.11 -26.98
N GLN A 315 -9.32 -1.26 -26.93
CA GLN A 315 -8.62 -2.54 -27.06
C GLN A 315 -7.48 -2.60 -26.04
N LEU A 316 -7.63 -3.49 -25.06
CA LEU A 316 -6.61 -3.80 -24.08
C LEU A 316 -5.99 -5.16 -24.42
N THR A 317 -4.66 -5.23 -24.33
CA THR A 317 -3.97 -6.52 -24.43
C THR A 317 -4.32 -7.37 -23.20
N PRO A 318 -4.19 -8.72 -23.28
CA PRO A 318 -4.50 -9.60 -22.14
C PRO A 318 -3.76 -9.20 -20.85
N ARG A 319 -2.54 -8.69 -21.00
CA ARG A 319 -1.74 -8.14 -19.89
C ARG A 319 -2.36 -6.90 -19.28
N LEU A 320 -2.78 -5.93 -20.10
CA LEU A 320 -3.38 -4.69 -19.60
C LEU A 320 -4.76 -4.96 -18.98
N GLU A 321 -5.54 -5.89 -19.55
CA GLU A 321 -6.82 -6.30 -18.97
C GLU A 321 -6.63 -6.97 -17.61
N PHE A 322 -5.64 -7.87 -17.48
CA PHE A 322 -5.28 -8.47 -16.18
C PHE A 322 -4.93 -7.41 -15.13
N LEU A 323 -4.09 -6.44 -15.49
CA LEU A 323 -3.68 -5.36 -14.58
C LEU A 323 -4.86 -4.43 -14.23
N ARG A 324 -5.72 -4.10 -15.20
CA ARG A 324 -6.94 -3.31 -15.01
C ARG A 324 -7.88 -4.00 -14.03
N MET A 325 -8.13 -5.31 -14.18
CA MET A 325 -8.99 -6.08 -13.28
C MET A 325 -8.46 -6.08 -11.84
N ILE A 326 -7.14 -6.15 -11.63
CA ILE A 326 -6.58 -6.03 -10.28
C ILE A 326 -6.81 -4.64 -9.68
N LEU A 327 -6.60 -3.59 -10.48
CA LEU A 327 -6.65 -2.19 -10.04
C LEU A 327 -8.07 -1.66 -9.83
N ALA A 328 -9.00 -1.98 -10.71
CA ALA A 328 -10.37 -1.45 -10.70
C ALA A 328 -11.45 -2.52 -10.91
N GLY A 329 -11.12 -3.81 -10.93
CA GLY A 329 -12.13 -4.86 -10.95
C GLY A 329 -12.94 -4.90 -9.65
N SER A 330 -14.23 -5.17 -9.81
CA SER A 330 -15.15 -5.45 -8.70
C SER A 330 -14.84 -6.81 -8.06
N ASP A 331 -15.40 -7.06 -6.88
CA ASP A 331 -15.28 -8.37 -6.20
C ASP A 331 -15.78 -9.52 -7.10
N LYS A 332 -16.74 -9.28 -8.00
CA LYS A 332 -17.24 -10.28 -8.96
C LYS A 332 -16.23 -10.57 -10.06
N ASP A 333 -15.64 -9.52 -10.63
CA ASP A 333 -14.65 -9.65 -11.71
C ASP A 333 -13.43 -10.45 -11.23
N LEU A 334 -13.02 -10.26 -9.98
CA LEU A 334 -11.94 -11.04 -9.37
C LEU A 334 -12.27 -12.54 -9.30
N VAL A 335 -13.50 -12.89 -8.92
CA VAL A 335 -13.95 -14.29 -8.81
C VAL A 335 -14.09 -14.92 -10.19
N GLU A 336 -14.76 -14.25 -11.12
CA GLU A 336 -15.02 -14.75 -12.47
C GLU A 336 -13.72 -15.01 -13.24
N ASN A 337 -12.69 -14.19 -13.01
CA ASN A 337 -11.38 -14.33 -13.65
C ASN A 337 -10.35 -15.08 -12.79
N ASN A 338 -10.75 -15.64 -11.63
CA ASN A 338 -9.88 -16.34 -10.67
C ASN A 338 -8.62 -15.52 -10.28
N ILE A 339 -8.78 -14.21 -10.10
CA ILE A 339 -7.69 -13.29 -9.74
C ILE A 339 -7.59 -13.22 -8.22
N ILE A 340 -6.45 -13.66 -7.70
CA ILE A 340 -6.13 -13.62 -6.28
C ILE A 340 -4.80 -12.89 -6.12
N VAL A 341 -4.77 -11.88 -5.23
CA VAL A 341 -3.56 -11.12 -4.89
C VAL A 341 -3.41 -11.12 -3.38
N GLY A 342 -2.49 -11.93 -2.87
CA GLY A 342 -2.42 -12.21 -1.44
C GLY A 342 -3.71 -12.90 -0.99
N ILE A 343 -4.35 -12.38 0.06
CA ILE A 343 -5.64 -12.88 0.54
C ILE A 343 -6.84 -12.22 -0.18
N ILE A 344 -6.62 -11.16 -0.96
CA ILE A 344 -7.70 -10.49 -1.71
C ILE A 344 -8.17 -11.43 -2.82
N GLY A 345 -9.48 -11.64 -2.91
CA GLY A 345 -10.08 -12.60 -3.84
C GLY A 345 -10.27 -14.00 -3.24
N MET A 346 -9.70 -14.29 -2.06
CA MET A 346 -9.89 -15.59 -1.40
C MET A 346 -11.25 -15.66 -0.67
N PRO A 347 -11.85 -16.87 -0.57
CA PRO A 347 -13.05 -17.09 0.22
C PRO A 347 -12.89 -16.66 1.68
N ARG A 348 -13.87 -15.93 2.22
CA ARG A 348 -13.81 -15.37 3.58
C ARG A 348 -13.89 -16.42 4.68
N ASP A 349 -14.54 -17.54 4.41
CA ASP A 349 -14.73 -18.68 5.33
C ASP A 349 -13.42 -19.37 5.72
N LEU A 350 -12.35 -19.19 4.95
CA LEU A 350 -11.00 -19.67 5.26
C LEU A 350 -10.31 -18.86 6.37
N PHE A 351 -10.92 -17.78 6.84
CA PHE A 351 -10.29 -16.81 7.72
C PHE A 351 -11.09 -16.51 8.98
N ASP A 352 -10.38 -16.20 10.06
CA ASP A 352 -10.97 -15.67 11.29
C ASP A 352 -11.37 -14.18 11.15
N ILE A 353 -11.94 -13.62 12.22
CA ILE A 353 -12.35 -12.21 12.29
C ILE A 353 -11.16 -11.26 12.07
N MET A 354 -9.97 -11.69 12.47
CA MET A 354 -8.74 -10.95 12.28
C MET A 354 -8.10 -11.24 10.91
N LEU A 355 -8.72 -11.96 9.97
CA LEU A 355 -8.12 -12.33 8.68
C LEU A 355 -6.87 -13.23 8.82
N ARG A 356 -6.84 -14.12 9.82
CA ARG A 356 -5.84 -15.19 9.95
C ARG A 356 -6.40 -16.48 9.37
N PHE A 357 -5.55 -17.29 8.73
CA PHE A 357 -5.96 -18.57 8.18
C PHE A 357 -6.47 -19.50 9.28
N LEU A 358 -7.65 -20.05 9.05
CA LEU A 358 -8.19 -21.12 9.88
C LEU A 358 -7.51 -22.45 9.51
N PRO A 359 -7.20 -23.31 10.49
CA PRO A 359 -6.75 -24.66 10.18
C PRO A 359 -7.84 -25.39 9.40
N PRO A 360 -7.47 -26.22 8.39
CA PRO A 360 -8.45 -26.99 7.64
C PRO A 360 -9.24 -27.85 8.62
N THR A 361 -10.55 -27.66 8.66
CA THR A 361 -11.43 -28.49 9.47
C THR A 361 -11.35 -29.91 8.91
N SER A 362 -10.77 -30.84 9.66
CA SER A 362 -10.84 -32.26 9.32
C SER A 362 -12.30 -32.67 9.35
N SER A 363 -12.95 -32.70 8.19
CA SER A 363 -14.33 -33.14 8.02
C SER A 363 -14.40 -34.67 8.18
N GLN A 364 -14.43 -35.13 9.43
CA GLN A 364 -14.92 -36.45 9.83
C GLN A 364 -15.67 -36.31 11.16
N ASP A 365 -16.79 -35.59 11.17
CA ASP A 365 -17.87 -35.90 12.09
C ASP A 365 -18.62 -37.11 11.52
N LYS A 366 -18.10 -38.31 11.81
CA LYS A 366 -18.90 -39.53 11.84
C LYS A 366 -18.78 -40.15 13.23
N SER A 367 -19.86 -39.99 13.98
CA SER A 367 -20.20 -40.82 15.12
C SER A 367 -20.11 -42.31 14.74
N LYS A 368 -19.22 -43.04 15.43
CA LYS A 368 -19.41 -44.37 16.05
C LYS A 368 -18.06 -45.04 16.31
N SER A 369 -17.79 -45.30 17.59
CA SER A 369 -17.15 -46.50 18.14
C SER A 369 -16.31 -47.35 17.16
N GLY A 370 -14.99 -47.30 17.30
CA GLY A 370 -14.09 -48.23 16.60
C GLY A 370 -12.64 -48.09 17.06
N VAL A 371 -12.25 -48.99 17.96
CA VAL A 371 -10.90 -49.37 18.41
C VAL A 371 -9.74 -48.87 17.55
N ILE A 372 -8.83 -48.13 18.19
CA ILE A 372 -7.50 -47.77 17.70
C ILE A 372 -6.59 -49.03 17.74
N PRO A 373 -5.84 -49.37 16.68
CA PRO A 373 -4.56 -50.01 16.85
C PRO A 373 -3.44 -48.97 16.71
N LYS A 374 -2.73 -48.75 17.82
CA LYS A 374 -1.39 -48.14 17.82
C LYS A 374 -0.44 -49.09 17.10
N MET A 375 0.31 -48.60 16.12
CA MET A 375 1.61 -49.17 15.72
C MET A 375 2.52 -48.00 15.36
N SER A 376 3.35 -47.51 16.29
CA SER A 376 4.64 -48.04 16.76
C SER A 376 5.80 -47.50 15.94
N ALA A 377 6.60 -46.67 16.62
CA ALA A 377 7.93 -46.31 16.23
C ALA A 377 8.78 -47.54 15.92
N ALA A 378 9.47 -47.53 14.78
CA ALA A 378 10.59 -48.42 14.53
C ALA A 378 11.78 -47.58 14.07
N LYS A 379 12.85 -47.65 14.87
CA LYS A 379 14.21 -47.33 14.48
C LYS A 379 14.59 -48.17 13.26
N ALA A 380 15.15 -47.54 12.24
CA ALA A 380 15.98 -48.22 11.26
C ALA A 380 17.21 -47.37 10.97
N THR A 381 18.35 -48.05 11.06
CA THR A 381 19.73 -47.61 10.95
C THR A 381 20.13 -47.21 9.54
N ALA A 382 21.15 -46.36 9.49
CA ALA A 382 21.90 -45.83 8.36
C ALA A 382 22.00 -46.71 7.09
N SER A 383 21.78 -46.06 5.93
CA SER A 383 22.63 -46.23 4.75
C SER A 383 22.75 -44.91 3.98
N ARG A 384 24.00 -44.47 3.80
CA ARG A 384 24.44 -43.35 2.95
C ARG A 384 23.95 -43.56 1.51
N ALA A 385 23.18 -42.62 0.99
CA ALA A 385 23.14 -42.28 -0.42
C ALA A 385 22.82 -40.79 -0.54
N SER A 386 23.81 -40.03 -1.03
CA SER A 386 23.74 -38.61 -1.29
C SER A 386 22.84 -38.33 -2.49
N SER A 387 21.67 -37.73 -2.24
CA SER A 387 20.93 -36.97 -3.25
C SER A 387 20.56 -35.63 -2.64
N MET A 388 21.22 -34.57 -3.11
CA MET A 388 20.90 -33.19 -2.75
C MET A 388 19.53 -32.82 -3.33
N SER A 389 18.48 -33.13 -2.59
CA SER A 389 17.17 -32.52 -2.81
C SER A 389 17.25 -31.12 -2.21
N ALA A 390 17.23 -30.12 -3.07
CA ALA A 390 17.03 -28.73 -2.69
C ALA A 390 15.82 -28.66 -1.76
N LYS A 391 16.04 -28.20 -0.52
CA LYS A 391 14.98 -28.00 0.47
C LYS A 391 14.01 -26.97 -0.11
N LYS A 392 12.93 -27.43 -0.75
CA LYS A 392 11.72 -26.63 -0.96
C LYS A 392 11.33 -26.07 0.40
N SER A 393 11.17 -24.75 0.46
CA SER A 393 10.64 -24.01 1.59
C SER A 393 9.49 -24.79 2.25
N THR A 394 9.63 -25.10 3.54
CA THR A 394 8.73 -25.93 4.35
C THR A 394 7.37 -25.29 4.66
N TYR A 395 7.01 -24.19 3.99
CA TYR A 395 5.72 -23.55 4.11
C TYR A 395 4.98 -23.66 2.78
N ALA A 396 3.87 -24.40 2.76
CA ALA A 396 2.96 -24.37 1.63
C ALA A 396 2.58 -22.90 1.32
N PRO A 397 2.53 -22.50 0.04
CA PRO A 397 2.16 -21.15 -0.33
C PRO A 397 0.75 -20.86 0.18
N THR A 398 0.61 -19.77 0.90
CA THR A 398 -0.62 -19.37 1.59
C THR A 398 -1.69 -18.86 0.61
N TYR A 399 -1.24 -18.38 -0.55
CA TYR A 399 -2.03 -17.90 -1.68
C TYR A 399 -1.24 -18.16 -2.97
N PRO A 400 -1.89 -18.20 -4.15
CA PRO A 400 -1.23 -18.50 -5.42
C PRO A 400 -0.19 -17.45 -5.81
N GLU A 401 0.81 -17.88 -6.58
CA GLU A 401 1.80 -16.98 -7.20
C GLU A 401 1.16 -16.12 -8.28
N ILE A 402 1.68 -14.90 -8.43
CA ILE A 402 1.21 -13.95 -9.43
C ILE A 402 1.90 -14.25 -10.75
N VAL A 403 1.10 -14.58 -11.77
CA VAL A 403 1.55 -14.78 -13.14
C VAL A 403 1.02 -13.64 -13.99
N ILE A 404 1.92 -12.77 -14.43
CA ILE A 404 1.54 -11.63 -15.27
C ILE A 404 1.56 -12.08 -16.73
N PRO A 405 0.49 -11.86 -17.53
CA PRO A 405 0.50 -12.23 -18.94
C PRO A 405 1.65 -11.55 -19.71
N PRO A 406 2.19 -12.21 -20.74
CA PRO A 406 3.33 -11.70 -21.50
C PRO A 406 2.97 -10.41 -22.24
N LYS A 407 3.98 -9.61 -22.57
CA LYS A 407 3.82 -8.40 -23.39
C LYS A 407 3.61 -8.83 -24.85
N THR A 408 2.42 -8.58 -25.40
CA THR A 408 2.13 -8.88 -26.81
C THR A 408 2.41 -7.67 -27.69
N ASP A 409 1.91 -6.49 -27.29
CA ASP A 409 2.05 -5.23 -28.02
C ASP A 409 2.32 -4.08 -27.04
N VAL A 410 3.14 -3.12 -27.47
CA VAL A 410 3.49 -1.93 -26.70
C VAL A 410 3.19 -0.70 -27.55
N GLU A 411 2.26 0.14 -27.09
CA GLU A 411 1.99 1.43 -27.74
C GLU A 411 2.71 2.55 -26.99
N LEU A 412 3.64 3.23 -27.66
CA LEU A 412 4.47 4.27 -27.03
C LEU A 412 3.89 5.67 -27.15
N THR A 413 3.07 5.90 -28.17
CA THR A 413 2.50 7.21 -28.49
C THR A 413 1.02 7.20 -28.20
N ALA A 414 0.57 8.16 -27.37
CA ALA A 414 -0.86 8.40 -27.21
C ALA A 414 -1.47 8.82 -28.56
N PRO A 415 -2.73 8.44 -28.84
CA PRO A 415 -3.43 8.86 -30.04
C PRO A 415 -3.55 10.39 -30.12
N GLU A 416 -3.78 10.93 -31.32
CA GLU A 416 -4.06 12.35 -31.53
C GLU A 416 -5.42 12.72 -30.92
N GLY A 417 -5.40 13.10 -29.64
CA GLY A 417 -6.59 13.44 -28.84
C GLY A 417 -6.57 12.79 -27.46
N PHE A 418 -7.27 13.39 -26.50
CA PHE A 418 -7.49 12.76 -25.19
C PHE A 418 -8.69 11.82 -25.29
N ILE A 419 -8.54 10.58 -24.82
CA ILE A 419 -9.67 9.69 -24.65
C ILE A 419 -10.39 10.13 -23.38
N ASP A 420 -11.53 10.77 -23.54
CA ASP A 420 -12.29 11.37 -22.44
C ASP A 420 -13.31 10.40 -21.81
N GLU A 421 -13.52 9.22 -22.41
CA GLU A 421 -14.42 8.22 -21.83
C GLU A 421 -13.82 7.64 -20.54
N PRO A 422 -14.46 7.85 -19.37
CA PRO A 422 -13.98 7.29 -18.13
C PRO A 422 -14.18 5.77 -18.13
N ASP A 423 -13.26 5.08 -17.48
CA ASP A 423 -13.42 3.67 -17.18
C ASP A 423 -14.55 3.45 -16.15
N VAL A 424 -15.02 2.21 -16.02
CA VAL A 424 -16.02 1.83 -15.01
C VAL A 424 -15.42 2.05 -13.62
N VAL A 425 -15.80 3.15 -12.98
CA VAL A 425 -15.38 3.48 -11.62
C VAL A 425 -16.12 2.57 -10.65
N VAL A 426 -15.40 1.64 -10.01
CA VAL A 426 -15.97 0.88 -8.90
C VAL A 426 -16.31 1.84 -7.77
N PRO A 427 -17.59 1.89 -7.34
CA PRO A 427 -17.98 2.80 -6.28
C PRO A 427 -17.33 2.36 -4.97
N VAL A 428 -16.66 3.31 -4.32
CA VAL A 428 -16.09 3.07 -3.01
C VAL A 428 -17.19 2.82 -1.99
N ASN A 429 -16.91 1.99 -0.98
CA ASN A 429 -17.88 1.69 0.07
C ASN A 429 -18.18 2.89 0.99
N GLU A 430 -19.14 3.70 0.56
CA GLU A 430 -19.66 4.88 1.25
C GLU A 430 -20.21 4.58 2.66
N VAL A 431 -20.81 3.40 2.82
CA VAL A 431 -21.37 2.96 4.10
C VAL A 431 -20.24 2.80 5.11
N GLN A 432 -19.17 2.11 4.72
CA GLN A 432 -17.99 1.96 5.58
C GLN A 432 -17.31 3.29 5.86
N ARG A 433 -17.13 4.15 4.85
CA ARG A 433 -16.55 5.48 5.06
C ARG A 433 -17.30 6.26 6.14
N LYS A 434 -18.62 6.36 6.02
CA LYS A 434 -19.46 7.10 6.99
C LYS A 434 -19.42 6.46 8.38
N LEU A 435 -19.38 5.13 8.47
CA LEU A 435 -19.24 4.41 9.72
C LEU A 435 -17.94 4.78 10.43
N TRP A 436 -16.81 4.75 9.71
CA TRP A 436 -15.50 5.06 10.25
C TRP A 436 -15.37 6.52 10.69
N LEU A 437 -15.91 7.46 9.92
CA LEU A 437 -15.97 8.88 10.33
C LEU A 437 -16.78 9.08 11.61
N ARG A 438 -17.93 8.40 11.76
CA ARG A 438 -18.74 8.48 12.99
C ARG A 438 -17.99 7.92 14.18
N ARG A 439 -17.33 6.76 14.02
CA ARG A 439 -16.49 6.17 15.08
C ARG A 439 -15.37 7.13 15.48
N PHE A 440 -14.64 7.67 14.52
CA PHE A 440 -13.55 8.60 14.77
C PHE A 440 -14.03 9.84 15.54
N LYS A 441 -15.13 10.47 15.10
CA LYS A 441 -15.75 11.61 15.81
C LYS A 441 -16.12 11.24 17.25
N SER A 442 -16.67 10.05 17.49
CA SER A 442 -17.02 9.57 18.84
C SER A 442 -15.77 9.37 19.72
N MET A 443 -14.73 8.73 19.20
CA MET A 443 -13.46 8.53 19.93
C MET A 443 -12.81 9.87 20.30
N MET A 444 -12.81 10.84 19.39
CA MET A 444 -12.25 12.17 19.65
C MET A 444 -13.03 12.95 20.71
N LYS A 445 -14.38 12.82 20.74
CA LYS A 445 -15.20 13.41 21.82
C LYS A 445 -14.84 12.83 23.18
N LEU A 446 -14.70 11.50 23.28
CA LEU A 446 -14.32 10.83 24.52
C LEU A 446 -12.90 11.23 24.99
N LEU A 447 -11.95 11.37 24.06
CA LEU A 447 -10.60 11.83 24.38
C LEU A 447 -10.58 13.27 24.89
N LYS A 448 -11.38 14.16 24.30
CA LYS A 448 -11.54 15.54 24.78
C LYS A 448 -12.16 15.58 26.18
N GLN A 449 -13.12 14.69 26.48
CA GLN A 449 -13.77 14.61 27.79
C GLN A 449 -12.83 14.09 28.88
N LYS A 450 -11.97 13.08 28.60
CA LYS A 450 -11.02 12.54 29.59
C LYS A 450 -9.89 13.50 29.99
N ARG A 451 -9.65 14.56 29.21
CA ARG A 451 -8.61 15.56 29.45
C ARG A 451 -9.13 16.82 30.15
N ARG A 452 -10.46 16.96 30.28
CA ARG A 452 -11.11 17.94 31.16
C ARG A 452 -11.37 17.27 32.50
#